data_AF-A0A6P1E4J5-F1
#
_entry.id   AF-A0A6P1E4J5-F1
#
_cell.length_a   1.000
_cell.length_b   1.000
_cell.length_c   1.000
_cell.angle_alpha   90.00
_cell.angle_beta   90.00
_cell.angle_gamma   90.00
#
_symmetry.space_group_name_H-M   'P 1'
#
loop_
_entity.id
_entity.type
_entity.pdbx_description
1 polymer ?
#
loop_
_entity_poly.entity_id
_entity_poly.type
_entity_poly.pdbx_seq_one_letter_code
_entity_poly.pdbx_strand_id
1 'polypeptide(L)'
;EAAQLAERRNLSQQVREDLDSAQTYFANHHHQMDYARYVAEGLPIGSGVTEAACKTLVKQRLCASGMRWKNTGAKIVLSLRALTQTAGRWTQFWQRIDQFGAECCC
;
A
#
# COMPACT_ATOMS: atom_id res chain seq x y z
N GLU A 1 -3.77 -27.97 -12.65
CA GLU A 1 -4.44 -26.85 -13.37
C GLU A 1 -3.54 -26.11 -14.36
N ALA A 2 -2.31 -25.68 -14.01
CA ALA A 2 -1.42 -24.96 -14.95
C ALA A 2 -1.18 -25.71 -16.29
N ALA A 3 -1.04 -27.05 -16.25
CA ALA A 3 -0.88 -27.88 -17.44
C ALA A 3 -2.12 -27.92 -18.36
N GLN A 4 -3.32 -27.70 -17.83
CA GLN A 4 -4.57 -27.73 -18.61
C GLN A 4 -4.81 -26.43 -19.39
N LEU A 5 -4.26 -25.30 -18.91
CA LEU A 5 -4.30 -24.03 -19.64
C LEU A 5 -3.36 -24.05 -20.86
N ALA A 6 -2.22 -24.75 -20.74
CA ALA A 6 -1.26 -24.93 -21.82
C ALA A 6 -1.81 -25.76 -23.00
N GLU A 7 -2.84 -26.59 -22.78
CA GLU A 7 -3.45 -27.43 -23.83
C GLU A 7 -4.44 -26.69 -24.74
N ARG A 8 -4.78 -25.41 -24.47
CA ARG A 8 -5.55 -24.60 -25.42
C ARG A 8 -4.67 -24.17 -26.58
N ARG A 9 -4.58 -25.02 -27.61
CA ARG A 9 -3.71 -24.85 -28.79
C ARG A 9 -3.96 -23.60 -29.65
N ASN A 10 -5.04 -22.85 -29.41
CA ASN A 10 -5.38 -21.61 -30.15
C ASN A 10 -5.60 -20.42 -29.21
N LEU A 11 -4.54 -20.00 -28.50
CA LEU A 11 -4.54 -18.70 -27.82
C LEU A 11 -4.27 -17.59 -28.84
N SER A 12 -4.97 -16.46 -28.72
CA SER A 12 -4.67 -15.25 -29.50
C SER A 12 -3.26 -14.76 -29.18
N GLN A 13 -2.67 -13.97 -30.08
CA GLN A 13 -1.34 -13.41 -29.88
C GLN A 13 -1.24 -12.65 -28.55
N GLN A 14 -2.20 -11.76 -28.26
CA GLN A 14 -2.26 -10.99 -27.01
C GLN A 14 -2.24 -11.90 -25.78
N VAL A 15 -3.03 -12.98 -25.77
CA VAL A 15 -3.10 -13.88 -24.62
C VAL A 15 -1.78 -14.62 -24.40
N ARG A 16 -1.03 -14.93 -25.46
CA ARG A 16 0.30 -15.53 -25.32
C ARG A 16 1.32 -14.54 -24.75
N GLU A 17 1.29 -13.29 -25.22
CA GLU A 17 2.16 -12.23 -24.73
C GLU A 17 1.90 -11.94 -23.24
N ASP A 18 0.63 -11.88 -22.82
CA ASP A 18 0.25 -11.71 -21.42
C ASP A 18 0.70 -12.91 -20.56
N LEU A 19 0.58 -14.13 -21.08
CA LEU A 19 1.03 -15.36 -20.40
C LEU A 19 2.55 -15.40 -20.22
N ASP A 20 3.30 -15.04 -21.25
CA ASP A 20 4.76 -14.99 -21.22
C ASP A 20 5.25 -13.91 -20.24
N SER A 21 4.58 -12.75 -20.26
CA SER A 21 4.83 -11.66 -19.30
C SER A 21 4.56 -12.09 -17.86
N ALA A 22 3.45 -12.79 -17.61
CA ALA A 22 3.12 -13.30 -16.28
C ALA A 22 4.12 -14.36 -15.79
N GLN A 23 4.50 -15.31 -16.66
CA GLN A 23 5.51 -16.32 -16.33
C GLN A 23 6.85 -15.68 -15.98
N THR A 24 7.31 -14.74 -16.79
CA THR A 24 8.54 -13.98 -16.55
C THR A 24 8.49 -13.22 -15.23
N TYR A 25 7.35 -12.58 -14.93
CA TYR A 25 7.15 -11.88 -13.67
C TYR A 25 7.27 -12.81 -12.46
N PHE A 26 6.58 -13.95 -12.48
CA PHE A 26 6.65 -14.92 -11.37
C PHE A 26 8.04 -15.55 -11.22
N ALA A 27 8.71 -15.87 -12.32
CA ALA A 27 10.08 -16.39 -12.28
C ALA A 27 11.04 -15.39 -11.61
N ASN A 28 10.97 -14.11 -11.99
CA ASN A 28 11.82 -13.06 -11.42
C ASN A 28 11.53 -12.80 -9.93
N HIS A 29 10.27 -12.90 -9.51
CA HIS A 29 9.84 -12.60 -8.14
C HIS A 29 9.68 -13.83 -7.24
N HIS A 30 10.07 -15.02 -7.70
CA HIS A 30 9.93 -16.27 -6.95
C HIS A 30 10.51 -16.18 -5.52
N HIS A 31 11.63 -15.49 -5.35
CA HIS A 31 12.27 -15.24 -4.05
C HIS A 31 11.38 -14.47 -3.04
N GLN A 32 10.35 -13.77 -3.50
CA GLN A 32 9.38 -13.03 -2.68
C GLN A 32 8.10 -13.82 -2.42
N MET A 33 7.99 -15.06 -2.90
CA MET A 33 6.76 -15.87 -2.83
C MET A 33 6.82 -16.96 -1.77
N ASP A 34 7.67 -16.82 -0.75
CA ASP A 34 7.73 -17.74 0.40
C ASP A 34 6.56 -17.50 1.37
N TYR A 35 5.35 -17.73 0.87
CA TYR A 35 4.11 -17.46 1.59
C TYR A 35 3.98 -18.31 2.85
N ALA A 36 4.47 -19.54 2.83
CA ALA A 36 4.41 -20.43 4.00
C ALA A 36 5.19 -19.84 5.18
N ARG A 37 6.42 -19.36 4.93
CA ARG A 37 7.21 -18.68 5.95
C ARG A 37 6.55 -17.39 6.41
N TYR A 38 6.04 -16.57 5.50
CA TYR A 38 5.38 -15.31 5.87
C TYR A 38 4.12 -15.51 6.71
N VAL A 39 3.34 -16.56 6.45
CA VAL A 39 2.19 -16.91 7.31
C VAL A 39 2.69 -17.34 8.70
N ALA A 40 3.75 -18.16 8.76
CA ALA A 40 4.33 -18.61 10.03
C ALA A 40 4.92 -17.45 10.85
N GLU A 41 5.52 -16.44 10.19
CA GLU A 41 6.04 -15.21 10.80
C GLU A 41 4.91 -14.19 11.12
N GLY A 42 3.66 -14.46 10.74
CA GLY A 42 2.53 -13.55 10.95
C GLY A 42 2.60 -12.27 10.12
N LEU A 43 3.35 -12.27 9.01
CA LEU A 43 3.50 -11.11 8.15
C LEU A 43 2.22 -10.86 7.34
N PRO A 44 1.84 -9.59 7.11
CA PRO A 44 0.70 -9.26 6.27
C PRO A 44 1.03 -9.53 4.79
N ILE A 45 0.47 -10.62 4.25
CA ILE A 45 0.67 -11.03 2.84
C ILE A 45 -0.30 -10.30 1.89
N GLY A 46 -1.41 -9.78 2.43
CA GLY A 46 -2.44 -9.10 1.65
C GLY A 46 -2.22 -7.60 1.52
N SER A 47 -2.45 -7.04 0.33
CA SER A 47 -2.42 -5.60 0.09
C SER A 47 -3.66 -4.86 0.62
N GLY A 48 -4.73 -5.58 0.99
CA GLY A 48 -6.04 -4.98 1.30
C GLY A 48 -6.02 -3.94 2.43
N VAL A 49 -5.28 -4.19 3.51
CA VAL A 49 -5.14 -3.23 4.61
C VAL A 49 -4.39 -1.98 4.14
N THR A 50 -3.32 -2.15 3.37
CA THR A 50 -2.52 -1.06 2.80
C THR A 50 -3.33 -0.23 1.78
N GLU A 51 -4.10 -0.90 0.92
CA GLU A 51 -4.97 -0.25 -0.06
C GLU A 51 -6.12 0.50 0.61
N ALA A 52 -6.74 -0.09 1.65
CA ALA A 52 -7.77 0.56 2.44
C ALA A 52 -7.22 1.80 3.17
N ALA A 53 -6.00 1.72 3.72
CA ALA A 53 -5.31 2.85 4.31
C ALA A 53 -5.04 3.94 3.26
N CYS A 54 -4.54 3.60 2.07
CA CYS A 54 -4.31 4.57 0.99
C CYS A 54 -5.62 5.24 0.53
N LYS A 55 -6.70 4.45 0.40
CA LYS A 55 -8.02 4.95 0.03
C LYS A 55 -8.55 5.97 1.05
N THR A 56 -8.42 5.66 2.34
CA THR A 56 -8.95 6.49 3.43
C THR A 56 -8.06 7.68 3.74
N LEU A 57 -6.75 7.50 3.88
CA LEU A 57 -5.80 8.56 4.23
C LEU A 57 -5.51 9.52 3.08
N VAL A 58 -5.34 9.01 1.86
CA VAL A 58 -4.93 9.80 0.70
C VAL A 58 -6.15 10.17 -0.13
N LYS A 59 -6.80 9.19 -0.77
CA LYS A 59 -7.80 9.46 -1.82
C LYS A 59 -9.00 10.27 -1.32
N GLN A 60 -9.53 9.95 -0.12
CA GLN A 60 -10.68 10.68 0.43
C GLN A 60 -10.46 12.18 0.61
N ARG A 61 -9.21 12.65 0.78
CA ARG A 61 -8.93 14.08 1.03
C ARG A 61 -8.08 14.75 -0.02
N LEU A 62 -7.13 14.07 -0.64
CA LEU A 62 -6.24 14.71 -1.61
C LEU A 62 -6.78 14.66 -3.04
N CYS A 63 -7.65 13.70 -3.35
CA CYS A 63 -8.13 13.45 -4.71
C CYS A 63 -9.59 13.87 -4.94
N ALA A 64 -10.18 14.68 -4.06
CA ALA A 64 -11.53 15.19 -4.27
C ALA A 64 -11.55 16.39 -5.22
N SER A 65 -12.72 16.66 -5.81
CA SER A 65 -12.89 17.67 -6.87
C SER A 65 -12.45 19.07 -6.42
N GLY A 66 -11.79 19.80 -7.31
CA GLY A 66 -11.34 21.18 -7.08
C GLY A 66 -10.13 21.32 -6.14
N MET A 67 -9.56 20.22 -5.65
CA MET A 67 -8.45 20.30 -4.70
C MET A 67 -7.11 20.48 -5.39
N ARG A 68 -6.38 21.52 -4.99
CA ARG A 68 -5.02 21.79 -5.42
C ARG A 68 -4.14 21.89 -4.19
N TRP A 69 -3.06 21.12 -4.17
CA TRP A 69 -2.16 21.04 -3.03
C TRP A 69 -0.76 21.47 -3.42
N LYS A 70 -0.13 22.27 -2.57
CA LYS A 70 1.33 22.39 -2.56
C LYS A 70 1.91 21.21 -1.77
N ASN A 71 3.09 20.72 -2.13
CA ASN A 71 3.72 19.56 -1.49
C ASN A 71 3.77 19.69 0.05
N THR A 72 4.14 20.87 0.56
CA THR A 72 4.18 21.13 2.00
C THR A 72 2.81 20.98 2.66
N GLY A 73 1.76 21.55 2.07
CA GLY A 73 0.39 21.45 2.60
C GLY A 73 -0.16 20.03 2.55
N ALA A 74 0.08 19.29 1.47
CA ALA A 74 -0.32 17.89 1.36
C ALA A 74 0.34 17.03 2.45
N LYS A 75 1.64 17.22 2.69
CA LYS A 75 2.39 16.48 3.73
C LYS A 75 1.80 16.74 5.12
N ILE A 76 1.58 18.00 5.50
CA ILE A 76 1.04 18.35 6.82
C ILE A 76 -0.35 17.71 7.01
N VAL A 77 -1.23 17.82 6.01
CA VAL A 77 -2.58 17.24 6.10
C VAL A 77 -2.52 15.72 6.19
N LEU A 78 -1.67 15.06 5.40
CA LEU A 78 -1.51 13.60 5.47
C LEU A 78 -1.00 13.15 6.85
N SER A 79 -0.01 13.83 7.40
CA SER A 79 0.52 13.52 8.74
C SER A 79 -0.57 13.67 9.80
N LEU A 80 -1.34 14.76 9.76
CA LEU A 80 -2.43 14.96 10.70
C LEU A 80 -3.50 13.87 10.57
N ARG A 81 -3.91 13.54 9.34
CA ARG A 81 -4.90 12.47 9.10
C ARG A 81 -4.40 11.10 9.54
N ALA A 82 -3.13 10.80 9.37
CA ALA A 82 -2.53 9.55 9.84
C ALA A 82 -2.59 9.45 11.38
N LEU A 83 -2.31 10.55 12.08
CA LEU A 83 -2.41 10.62 13.54
C LEU A 83 -3.85 10.45 14.03
N THR A 84 -4.83 11.06 13.36
CA THR A 84 -6.24 10.99 13.78
C THR A 84 -6.90 9.65 13.46
N GLN A 85 -6.57 9.04 12.31
CA GLN A 85 -7.21 7.79 11.86
C GLN A 85 -6.59 6.54 12.48
N THR A 86 -5.37 6.65 13.04
CA THR A 86 -4.72 5.53 13.72
C THR A 86 -5.04 5.57 15.20
N ALA A 87 -5.73 4.54 15.71
CA ALA A 87 -6.09 4.45 17.11
C ALA A 87 -4.86 4.62 18.04
N GLY A 88 -5.00 5.47 19.06
CA GLY A 88 -3.96 5.75 20.06
C GLY A 88 -2.84 6.70 19.61
N ARG A 89 -2.64 6.94 18.31
CA ARG A 89 -1.55 7.82 17.82
C ARG A 89 -1.78 9.29 18.14
N TRP A 90 -3.03 9.76 18.08
CA TRP A 90 -3.39 11.11 18.48
C TRP A 90 -3.05 11.39 19.95
N THR A 91 -3.42 10.48 20.84
CA THR A 91 -3.10 10.59 22.26
C THR A 91 -1.60 10.53 22.52
N GLN A 92 -0.89 9.59 21.87
CA GLN A 92 0.58 9.48 21.96
C GLN A 92 1.28 10.78 21.53
N PHE A 93 0.80 11.41 20.45
CA PHE A 93 1.33 12.67 19.96
C PHE A 93 1.19 13.79 21.00
N TRP A 94 -0.01 13.96 21.58
CA TRP A 94 -0.23 14.98 22.60
C TRP A 94 0.52 14.71 23.91
N GLN A 95 0.59 13.46 24.35
CA GLN A 95 1.40 13.08 25.53
C GLN A 95 2.86 13.47 25.35
N ARG A 96 3.40 13.29 24.13
CA ARG A 96 4.78 13.71 23.83
C ARG A 96 4.93 15.24 23.87
N ILE A 97 3.97 15.98 23.32
CA ILE A 97 4.00 17.45 23.36
C ILE A 97 3.86 17.97 24.79
N ASP A 98 3.00 17.37 25.60
CA ASP A 98 2.83 17.73 27.01
C ASP A 98 4.13 17.50 27.81
N GLN A 99 4.81 16.37 27.55
CA GLN A 99 6.04 16.00 28.25
C GLN A 99 7.27 16.82 27.84
N PHE A 100 7.45 17.10 26.54
CA PHE A 100 8.68 17.69 26.00
C PHE A 100 8.50 19.13 25.49
N GLY A 101 7.27 19.63 25.42
CA GLY A 101 6.94 20.85 24.69
C GLY A 101 7.00 20.65 23.17
N ALA A 102 6.51 21.66 22.43
CA ALA A 102 6.84 21.79 21.02
C ALA A 102 8.16 22.57 20.94
N GLU A 103 9.20 22.00 20.32
CA GLU A 103 10.39 22.78 19.97
C GLU A 103 9.94 23.97 19.13
N CYS A 104 10.13 25.18 19.66
CA CYS A 104 10.06 26.39 18.86
C CYS A 104 11.24 26.36 17.90
N CYS A 105 11.02 25.88 16.67
CA CYS A 105 11.97 26.11 15.59
C CYS A 105 11.95 27.62 15.28
N CYS A 106 12.87 28.34 15.91
CA CYS A 106 13.33 29.66 15.49
C CYS A 106 14.10 29.54 14.18
#